data_AF-A0A6P1UAD7-F1
#
_entry.id   AF-A0A6P1UAD7-F1
#
_cell.length_a   1.000
_cell.length_b   1.000
_cell.length_c   1.000
_cell.angle_alpha   90.00
_cell.angle_beta   90.00
_cell.angle_gamma   90.00
#
_symmetry.space_group_name_H-M   'P 1'
#
loop_
_entity.id
_entity.type
_entity.pdbx_description
1 polymer ?
#
loop_
_entity_poly.entity_id
_entity_poly.type
_entity_poly.pdbx_seq_one_letter_code
_entity_poly.pdbx_strand_id
1 'polypeptide(L)'
;MKRGLWMVVLVLGVAVFYSALVVIRTKHENRALVSELEQLRQDRERLEMEWAQLQIEEATLAHNNRVDKVAREQLGMVEPRDYQVVKAGP
;
A
#
# COMPACT_ATOMS: atom_id res chain seq x y z
N MET A 1 -51.84 38.40 3.97
CA MET A 1 -50.42 38.23 4.37
C MET A 1 -50.10 36.86 4.97
N LYS A 2 -50.84 36.36 5.98
CA LYS A 2 -50.55 35.05 6.64
C LYS A 2 -50.53 33.82 5.72
N ARG A 3 -51.37 33.80 4.68
CA ARG A 3 -51.42 32.72 3.67
C ARG A 3 -50.16 32.61 2.82
N GLY A 4 -49.55 33.74 2.44
CA GLY A 4 -48.30 33.74 1.67
C GLY A 4 -47.11 33.25 2.50
N LEU A 5 -47.07 33.61 3.78
CA LEU A 5 -46.04 33.13 4.72
C LEU A 5 -46.07 31.60 4.85
N TRP A 6 -47.25 31.00 4.99
CA TRP A 6 -47.40 29.55 5.06
C TRP A 6 -46.93 28.85 3.77
N MET A 7 -47.21 29.45 2.61
CA MET A 7 -46.77 28.92 1.33
C MET A 7 -45.24 28.90 1.20
N VAL A 8 -44.57 29.98 1.66
CA VAL A 8 -43.10 30.06 1.69
C VAL A 8 -42.49 29.02 2.64
N VAL A 9 -43.06 28.86 3.84
CA VAL A 9 -42.60 27.85 4.80
C VAL A 9 -42.72 26.44 4.22
N LEU A 10 -43.81 26.15 3.50
CA LEU A 10 -44.04 24.85 2.88
C LEU A 10 -43.01 24.57 1.78
N VAL A 11 -42.74 25.55 0.90
CA VAL A 11 -41.71 25.42 -0.15
C VAL A 11 -40.33 25.20 0.45
N LEU A 12 -39.95 25.95 1.48
CA LEU A 12 -38.67 25.76 2.17
C LEU A 12 -38.57 24.40 2.84
N GLY A 13 -39.65 23.92 3.47
CA GLY A 13 -39.71 22.58 4.07
C GLY A 13 -39.48 21.48 3.04
N VAL A 14 -40.13 21.58 1.88
CA VAL A 14 -39.94 20.64 0.76
C VAL A 14 -38.50 20.72 0.21
N ALA A 15 -37.94 21.92 0.07
CA ALA A 15 -36.57 22.10 -0.41
C ALA A 15 -35.53 21.45 0.53
N VAL A 16 -35.69 21.63 1.85
CA VAL A 16 -34.82 21.00 2.85
C VAL A 16 -34.97 19.48 2.84
N PHE A 17 -36.20 18.97 2.75
CA PHE A 17 -36.45 17.54 2.66
C PHE A 17 -35.81 16.92 1.41
N TYR A 18 -35.96 17.58 0.26
CA TYR A 18 -35.33 17.16 -0.98
C TYR A 18 -33.79 17.19 -0.87
N SER A 19 -33.21 18.25 -0.29
CA SER A 19 -31.78 18.32 -0.03
C SER A 19 -31.29 17.17 0.85
N ALA A 20 -32.05 16.81 1.88
CA ALA A 20 -31.70 15.70 2.76
C ALA A 20 -31.66 14.35 2.00
N LEU A 21 -32.65 14.10 1.13
CA LEU A 21 -32.68 12.90 0.29
C LEU A 21 -31.48 12.83 -0.66
N VAL A 22 -31.13 13.95 -1.30
CA VAL A 22 -29.97 14.03 -2.20
C VAL A 22 -28.68 13.72 -1.44
N VAL A 23 -28.50 14.29 -0.24
CA VAL A 23 -27.31 14.04 0.60
C VAL A 23 -27.22 12.57 1.03
N ILE A 24 -28.35 11.95 1.39
CA ILE A 24 -28.37 10.52 1.75
C ILE A 24 -27.94 9.66 0.55
N ARG A 25 -28.47 9.97 -0.64
CA ARG A 25 -28.11 9.26 -1.87
C ARG A 25 -26.62 9.38 -2.18
N THR A 26 -26.09 10.61 -2.17
CA THR A 26 -24.67 10.83 -2.46
C THR A 26 -23.77 10.16 -1.42
N LYS A 27 -24.16 10.18 -0.14
CA LYS A 27 -23.44 9.47 0.93
C LYS A 27 -23.40 7.96 0.70
N HIS A 28 -24.50 7.37 0.23
CA HIS A 28 -24.57 5.94 -0.04
C HIS A 28 -23.68 5.53 -1.22
N GLU A 29 -23.77 6.26 -2.34
CA GLU A 29 -22.92 6.04 -3.52
C GLU A 29 -21.44 6.26 -3.19
N ASN A 30 -21.13 7.30 -2.39
CA ASN A 30 -19.76 7.59 -1.94
C ASN A 30 -19.18 6.46 -1.09
N ARG A 31 -19.98 5.83 -0.21
CA ARG A 31 -19.51 4.71 0.62
C ARG A 31 -19.07 3.50 -0.21
N ALA A 32 -19.79 3.20 -1.29
CA ALA A 32 -19.41 2.09 -2.18
C ALA A 32 -18.09 2.39 -2.91
N LEU A 33 -17.97 3.58 -3.50
CA LEU A 33 -16.77 4.02 -4.22
C LEU A 33 -15.53 4.08 -3.31
N VAL A 34 -15.70 4.57 -2.07
CA VAL A 34 -14.59 4.61 -1.10
C VAL A 34 -14.17 3.20 -0.70
N SER A 35 -15.11 2.27 -0.55
CA SER A 35 -14.78 0.87 -0.24
C SER A 35 -13.96 0.22 -1.36
N GLU A 36 -14.35 0.44 -2.62
CA GLU A 36 -13.61 -0.09 -3.78
C GLU A 36 -12.21 0.51 -3.88
N LEU A 37 -12.12 1.83 -3.70
CA LEU A 37 -10.84 2.54 -3.70
C LEU A 37 -9.91 2.06 -2.59
N GLU A 38 -10.44 1.76 -1.41
CA GLU A 38 -9.65 1.21 -0.30
C GLU A 38 -9.13 -0.21 -0.61
N GLN A 39 -9.92 -1.05 -1.27
CA GLN A 39 -9.48 -2.38 -1.71
C GLN A 39 -8.30 -2.27 -2.70
N LEU A 40 -8.43 -1.42 -3.72
CA LEU A 40 -7.34 -1.23 -4.69
C LEU A 40 -6.06 -0.67 -4.03
N ARG A 41 -6.20 0.19 -3.01
CA ARG A 41 -5.06 0.68 -2.23
C ARG A 41 -4.37 -0.43 -1.46
N GLN A 42 -5.13 -1.29 -0.79
CA GLN A 42 -4.57 -2.42 -0.05
C GLN A 42 -3.81 -3.37 -0.99
N ASP A 43 -4.35 -3.64 -2.18
CA ASP A 43 -3.66 -4.45 -3.18
C ASP A 43 -2.35 -3.79 -3.62
N ARG A 44 -2.39 -2.48 -3.90
CA ARG A 44 -1.19 -1.72 -4.25
C ARG A 44 -0.13 -1.76 -3.15
N GLU A 45 -0.51 -1.51 -1.90
CA GLU A 45 0.40 -1.55 -0.75
C GLU A 45 1.04 -2.93 -0.59
N ARG A 46 0.25 -3.99 -0.79
CA ARG A 46 0.77 -5.36 -0.79
C ARG A 46 1.83 -5.56 -1.86
N LEU A 47 1.57 -5.15 -3.10
CA LEU A 47 2.53 -5.27 -4.19
C LEU A 47 3.79 -4.43 -3.94
N GLU A 48 3.65 -3.23 -3.39
CA GLU A 48 4.79 -2.38 -3.02
C GLU A 48 5.68 -3.04 -1.95
N MET A 49 5.08 -3.70 -0.95
CA MET A 49 5.83 -4.47 0.05
C MET A 49 6.55 -5.67 -0.57
N GLU A 50 5.87 -6.45 -1.41
CA GLU A 50 6.47 -7.59 -2.11
C GLU A 50 7.65 -7.13 -2.98
N TRP A 51 7.50 -6.00 -3.68
CA TRP A 51 8.57 -5.43 -4.48
C TRP A 51 9.75 -4.94 -3.65
N ALA A 52 9.50 -4.26 -2.53
CA ALA A 52 10.55 -3.84 -1.61
C ALA A 52 11.33 -5.03 -1.04
N GLN A 53 10.64 -6.13 -0.72
CA GLN A 53 11.29 -7.37 -0.29
C GLN A 53 12.20 -7.93 -1.40
N LEU A 54 11.70 -8.03 -2.64
CA LEU A 54 12.47 -8.53 -3.77
C LEU A 54 13.74 -7.69 -4.02
N GLN A 55 13.67 -6.37 -3.84
CA GLN A 55 14.86 -5.51 -3.95
C GLN A 55 15.92 -5.81 -2.90
N ILE A 56 15.51 -6.13 -1.67
CA ILE A 56 16.45 -6.50 -0.59
C ILE A 56 17.09 -7.85 -0.91
N GLU A 57 16.32 -8.80 -1.44
CA GLU A 57 16.83 -10.10 -1.89
C GLU A 57 17.85 -9.93 -3.03
N GLU A 58 17.54 -9.11 -4.04
CA GLU A 58 18.45 -8.83 -5.16
C GLU A 58 19.72 -8.11 -4.70
N ALA A 59 19.61 -7.12 -3.82
CA ALA A 59 20.76 -6.41 -3.26
C ALA A 59 21.69 -7.36 -2.48
N THR A 60 21.12 -8.30 -1.72
CA THR A 60 21.87 -9.30 -0.96
C THR A 60 22.58 -10.29 -1.90
N LEU A 61 21.91 -10.78 -2.94
CA LEU A 61 22.50 -11.65 -3.95
C LEU A 61 23.61 -10.94 -4.74
N ALA A 62 23.38 -9.69 -5.15
CA ALA A 62 24.39 -8.88 -5.85
C ALA A 62 25.62 -8.63 -4.98
N HIS A 63 25.43 -8.37 -3.67
CA HIS A 63 26.53 -8.20 -2.73
C HIS A 63 27.34 -9.49 -2.56
N ASN A 64 26.67 -10.63 -2.34
CA ASN A 64 27.32 -11.94 -2.22
C ASN A 64 28.08 -12.32 -3.50
N ASN A 65 27.48 -12.12 -4.67
CA ASN A 65 28.15 -12.35 -5.96
C ASN A 65 29.42 -11.50 -6.11
N ARG A 66 29.40 -10.23 -5.65
CA ARG A 66 30.58 -9.37 -5.69
C ARG A 66 31.67 -9.86 -4.72
N VAL A 67 31.30 -10.24 -3.51
CA VAL A 67 32.24 -10.77 -2.50
C VAL A 67 32.89 -12.06 -3.00
N ASP A 68 32.10 -12.96 -3.57
CA ASP A 68 32.55 -14.23 -4.11
C ASP A 68 33.53 -14.05 -5.29
N LYS A 69 33.19 -13.13 -6.21
CA LYS A 69 34.08 -12.79 -7.33
C LYS A 69 35.42 -12.23 -6.84
N VAL A 70 35.39 -11.31 -5.87
CA VAL A 70 36.62 -10.78 -5.26
C VAL A 70 37.42 -11.88 -4.55
N ALA A 71 36.76 -12.78 -3.81
CA ALA A 71 37.40 -13.88 -3.11
C ALA A 71 38.10 -14.86 -4.08
N ARG A 72 37.46 -15.23 -5.19
CA ARG A 72 38.05 -16.13 -6.19
C ARG A 72 39.14 -15.44 -7.02
N GLU A 73 38.86 -14.24 -7.52
CA GLU A 73 39.73 -13.58 -8.50
C GLU A 73 40.92 -12.85 -7.86
N GLN A 74 40.73 -12.18 -6.72
CA GLN A 74 41.80 -11.40 -6.08
C GLN A 74 42.50 -12.16 -4.96
N LEU A 75 41.77 -12.98 -4.20
CA LEU A 75 42.33 -13.75 -3.09
C LEU A 75 42.67 -15.20 -3.48
N GLY A 76 42.34 -15.62 -4.71
CA GLY A 76 42.63 -16.98 -5.19
C GLY A 76 41.89 -18.08 -4.41
N MET A 77 40.80 -17.73 -3.71
CA MET A 77 40.09 -18.68 -2.87
C MET A 77 39.41 -19.74 -3.73
N VAL A 78 39.68 -21.01 -3.41
CA VAL A 78 39.06 -22.19 -4.01
C VAL A 78 38.13 -22.83 -3.01
N GLU A 79 37.01 -23.38 -3.49
CA GLU A 79 36.03 -24.03 -2.64
C GLU A 79 36.64 -25.31 -2.03
N PRO A 80 36.79 -25.37 -0.69
CA PRO A 80 37.48 -26.48 -0.05
C PRO A 80 36.63 -27.75 -0.11
N ARG A 81 37.26 -28.88 -0.46
CA ARG A 81 36.59 -30.18 -0.64
C ARG A 81 36.18 -30.87 0.66
N ASP A 82 36.68 -30.41 1.81
CA ASP A 82 36.37 -30.92 3.14
C ASP A 82 36.23 -29.77 4.14
N TYR A 83 35.29 -29.89 5.09
CA TYR A 83 35.04 -28.88 6.11
C TYR A 83 36.22 -28.76 7.08
N GLN A 84 37.02 -27.70 6.97
CA GLN A 84 38.03 -27.33 7.96
C GLN A 84 37.48 -26.31 8.96
N VAL A 85 37.37 -26.71 10.23
CA VAL A 85 37.03 -25.80 11.32
C VAL A 85 38.31 -25.12 11.81
N VAL A 86 38.48 -23.85 11.45
CA VAL A 86 39.56 -23.02 11.99
C VAL A 86 39.16 -22.58 13.40
N LYS A 87 39.81 -23.14 14.43
CA LYS A 87 39.66 -22.63 15.80
C LYS A 87 40.16 -21.19 15.84
N ALA A 88 39.27 -20.24 16.13
CA ALA A 88 39.68 -18.90 16.51
C ALA A 88 40.58 -19.03 17.76
N GLY A 89 41.84 -18.63 17.63
CA GLY A 89 42.78 -18.55 18.74
C GLY A 89 42.32 -17.49 19.76
N PRO A 90 42.82 -17.57 21.02
CA PRO A 90 42.39 -16.68 22.11
C PRO A 90 42.65 -15.20 21.82
#